data_AF-R6R0Z9-F1
#
_entry.id   AF-R6R0Z9-F1
#
_cell.length_a   1.000
_cell.length_b   1.000
_cell.length_c   1.000
_cell.angle_alpha   90.00
_cell.angle_beta   90.00
_cell.angle_gamma   90.00
#
_symmetry.space_group_name_H-M   'P 1'
#
loop_
_entity.id
_entity.type
_entity.pdbx_description
1 polymer ?
#
loop_
_entity_poly.entity_id
_entity_poly.type
_entity_poly.pdbx_seq_one_letter_code
_entity_poly.pdbx_strand_id
1 'polypeptide(L)'
;MMNKKRIGEYLKKLRIQKKRNDGKNFTQYDLANEFMSEYNSEISINAIAEWESGNSLPNPENLEILAEIYNKSIDEILDAEDKNSINYEDVYLLCDSNWGMRFDKKDNLYQIRNEQIKLITKRFKELVLIRIDRDFTANEEDEFRFLFNHFYLLSKYAKNNSKLEINDNYLIFKDAISELLVEIRNMNNDEQYWELQKLYSERNMLMFTFRLDVHKLQFVPILQERFKDIEDWQKDMLLAMFQNIEPYDENPSSYGADFLKRYEENNGEYNLEEIRKLEIKELIIRGACINKCFLSIKKGYNENKRIIDRLEELYNQCLKPLEVQVPDEENDSKTKTYKIDNNSKNRFLKDYYFSLKMQLNGYGNPDHSYDDINDIYNWFINNDEISDDIYLKIAEREKVDTNREKKYWMADLKVRSQIDHWFYEFKEKERKIEEGLKEISKLKKMLESGDKEYIIHKYDIIGGNDEASIRDYIEYWKTELDYAEFLKGRDKKLTSELLNEIDNLSMSEIKEKYFKMEVIENE
;
A
#
# COMPACT_ATOMS: atom_id res chain seq x y z
N MET A 1 3.47 12.97 -35.63
CA MET A 1 3.49 13.34 -37.08
C MET A 1 2.05 13.43 -37.59
N MET A 2 1.60 14.59 -38.11
CA MET A 2 0.20 14.79 -38.51
C MET A 2 -0.24 13.85 -39.64
N ASN A 3 -1.35 13.12 -39.43
CA ASN A 3 -1.91 12.22 -40.42
C ASN A 3 -2.76 13.01 -41.44
N LYS A 4 -2.10 13.54 -42.48
CA LYS A 4 -2.71 14.36 -43.53
C LYS A 4 -3.92 13.69 -44.18
N LYS A 5 -3.89 12.36 -44.34
CA LYS A 5 -4.98 11.60 -44.94
C LYS A 5 -6.22 11.61 -44.05
N ARG A 6 -6.06 11.42 -42.73
CA ARG A 6 -7.15 11.50 -41.76
C ARG A 6 -7.78 12.90 -41.75
N ILE A 7 -6.96 13.95 -41.76
CA ILE A 7 -7.42 15.36 -41.83
C ILE A 7 -8.21 15.60 -43.12
N GLY A 8 -7.69 15.15 -44.28
CA GLY A 8 -8.37 15.29 -45.56
C GLY A 8 -9.73 14.59 -45.60
N GLU A 9 -9.81 13.36 -45.10
CA GLU A 9 -11.07 12.61 -44.99
C GLU A 9 -12.08 13.32 -44.09
N TYR A 10 -11.63 13.94 -43.00
CA TYR A 10 -12.47 14.72 -42.10
C TYR A 10 -12.96 16.03 -42.72
N LEU A 11 -12.09 16.79 -43.40
CA LEU A 11 -12.49 17.99 -44.15
C LEU A 11 -13.55 17.65 -45.21
N LYS A 12 -13.38 16.54 -45.91
CA LYS A 12 -14.37 16.03 -46.87
C LYS A 12 -15.69 15.68 -46.21
N LYS A 13 -15.66 15.03 -45.04
CA LYS A 13 -16.86 14.74 -44.24
C LYS A 13 -17.58 16.03 -43.85
N LEU A 14 -16.87 17.02 -43.30
CA LEU A 14 -17.43 18.32 -42.90
C LEU A 14 -18.07 19.04 -44.09
N ARG A 15 -17.39 19.09 -45.24
CA ARG A 15 -17.97 19.66 -46.46
C ARG A 15 -19.25 18.95 -46.87
N ILE A 16 -19.26 17.62 -46.88
CA ILE A 16 -20.45 16.85 -47.30
C ILE A 16 -21.62 17.04 -46.33
N GLN A 17 -21.34 17.19 -45.03
CA GLN A 17 -22.35 17.44 -44.00
C GLN A 17 -22.98 18.83 -44.11
N LYS A 18 -22.21 19.84 -44.54
CA LYS A 18 -22.74 21.18 -44.82
C LYS A 18 -23.73 21.14 -45.98
N LYS A 19 -24.89 21.77 -45.78
CA LYS A 19 -25.99 21.80 -46.74
C LYS A 19 -26.08 23.15 -47.41
N ARG A 20 -26.26 23.13 -48.73
CA ARG A 20 -26.67 24.29 -49.53
C ARG A 20 -28.13 24.65 -49.21
N ASN A 21 -28.55 25.85 -49.59
CA ASN A 21 -29.92 26.33 -49.44
C ASN A 21 -30.96 25.43 -50.16
N ASP A 22 -30.56 24.68 -51.18
CA ASP A 22 -31.39 23.72 -51.91
C ASP A 22 -31.38 22.30 -51.31
N GLY A 23 -30.78 22.11 -50.12
CA GLY A 23 -30.71 20.85 -49.38
C GLY A 23 -29.65 19.86 -49.89
N LYS A 24 -28.91 20.19 -50.94
CA LYS A 24 -27.81 19.36 -51.46
C LYS A 24 -26.53 19.53 -50.63
N ASN A 25 -25.66 18.53 -50.67
CA ASN A 25 -24.35 18.60 -50.02
C ASN A 25 -23.50 19.68 -50.71
N PHE A 26 -22.68 20.38 -49.93
CA PHE A 26 -21.67 21.29 -50.48
C PHE A 26 -20.69 20.54 -51.38
N THR A 27 -20.38 21.10 -52.55
CA THR A 27 -19.32 20.62 -53.46
C THR A 27 -18.01 21.35 -53.19
N GLN A 28 -16.89 20.85 -53.72
CA GLN A 28 -15.59 21.55 -53.62
C GLN A 28 -15.65 22.95 -54.27
N TYR A 29 -16.46 23.11 -55.33
CA TYR A 29 -16.74 24.41 -55.94
C TYR A 29 -17.52 25.33 -55.00
N ASP A 30 -18.53 24.81 -54.31
CA ASP A 30 -19.30 25.60 -53.34
C ASP A 30 -18.43 26.09 -52.19
N LEU A 31 -17.52 25.24 -51.70
CA LEU A 31 -16.55 25.63 -50.67
C LEU A 31 -15.57 26.70 -51.19
N ALA A 32 -15.01 26.53 -52.40
CA ALA A 32 -14.13 27.54 -53.01
C ALA A 32 -14.83 28.91 -53.17
N ASN A 33 -16.12 28.90 -53.55
CA ASN A 33 -16.91 30.11 -53.65
C ASN A 33 -17.16 30.77 -52.29
N GLU A 34 -17.43 29.99 -51.24
CA GLU A 34 -17.66 30.52 -49.88
C GLU A 34 -16.41 31.23 -49.32
N PHE A 35 -15.22 30.67 -49.57
CA PHE A 35 -13.95 31.34 -49.28
C PHE A 35 -13.84 32.72 -49.94
N MET A 36 -14.25 32.83 -51.21
CA MET A 36 -14.19 34.10 -51.93
C MET A 36 -15.28 35.08 -51.47
N SER A 37 -16.51 34.61 -51.31
CA SER A 37 -17.68 35.48 -51.07
C SER A 37 -17.76 36.00 -49.65
N GLU A 38 -17.44 35.17 -48.65
CA GLU A 38 -17.57 35.53 -47.23
C GLU A 38 -16.25 36.03 -46.63
N TYR A 39 -15.12 35.51 -47.12
CA TYR A 39 -13.79 35.75 -46.54
C TYR A 39 -12.81 36.50 -47.45
N ASN A 40 -13.23 36.85 -48.68
CA ASN A 40 -12.40 37.52 -49.68
C ASN A 40 -11.04 36.83 -49.91
N SER A 41 -11.04 35.49 -49.88
CA SER A 41 -9.85 34.65 -50.06
C SER A 41 -10.02 33.77 -51.31
N GLU A 42 -9.11 33.91 -52.28
CA GLU A 42 -9.19 33.17 -53.55
C GLU A 42 -8.54 31.79 -53.42
N ILE A 43 -9.33 30.72 -53.51
CA ILE A 43 -8.87 29.33 -53.41
C ILE A 43 -9.37 28.50 -54.58
N SER A 44 -8.47 27.71 -55.17
CA SER A 44 -8.83 26.82 -56.27
C SER A 44 -9.51 25.53 -55.78
N ILE A 45 -10.43 25.00 -56.59
CA ILE A 45 -11.07 23.69 -56.36
C ILE A 45 -10.02 22.58 -56.22
N ASN A 46 -8.92 22.68 -56.99
CA ASN A 46 -7.83 21.72 -56.94
C ASN A 46 -7.12 21.73 -55.58
N ALA A 47 -6.90 22.90 -54.97
CA ALA A 47 -6.32 23.00 -53.64
C ALA A 47 -7.20 22.29 -52.59
N ILE A 48 -8.52 22.50 -52.65
CA ILE A 48 -9.47 21.78 -51.78
C ILE A 48 -9.41 20.27 -52.02
N ALA A 49 -9.34 19.83 -53.29
CA ALA A 49 -9.22 18.41 -53.61
C ALA A 49 -7.91 17.79 -53.10
N GLU A 50 -6.80 18.53 -53.13
CA GLU A 50 -5.52 18.11 -52.56
C GLU A 50 -5.58 18.01 -51.03
N TRP A 51 -6.27 18.93 -50.35
CA TRP A 51 -6.51 18.85 -48.91
C TRP A 51 -7.34 17.63 -48.55
N GLU A 52 -8.47 17.41 -49.24
CA GLU A 52 -9.39 16.30 -48.97
C GLU A 52 -8.81 14.92 -49.26
N SER A 53 -7.80 14.84 -50.13
CA SER A 53 -7.08 13.60 -50.43
C SER A 53 -5.87 13.37 -49.53
N GLY A 54 -5.51 14.35 -48.69
CA GLY A 54 -4.33 14.31 -47.83
C GLY A 54 -3.00 14.53 -48.56
N ASN A 55 -3.04 15.02 -49.81
CA ASN A 55 -1.85 15.34 -50.60
C ASN A 55 -1.18 16.63 -50.12
N SER A 56 -1.96 17.60 -49.64
CA SER A 56 -1.49 18.83 -49.00
C SER A 56 -2.34 19.17 -47.76
N LEU A 57 -1.93 20.17 -46.98
CA LEU A 57 -2.70 20.70 -45.85
C LEU A 57 -3.04 22.18 -46.10
N PRO A 58 -4.16 22.69 -45.59
CA PRO A 58 -4.43 24.12 -45.60
C PRO A 58 -3.36 24.86 -44.76
N ASN A 59 -2.99 26.07 -45.18
CA ASN A 59 -2.11 26.94 -44.38
C ASN A 59 -2.87 27.49 -43.15
N PRO A 60 -2.19 28.13 -42.18
CA PRO A 60 -2.84 28.63 -40.96
C PRO A 60 -4.04 29.56 -41.23
N GLU A 61 -3.93 30.52 -42.16
CA GLU A 61 -5.02 31.43 -42.53
C GLU A 61 -6.24 30.68 -43.09
N ASN A 62 -6.02 29.67 -43.95
CA ASN A 62 -7.09 28.86 -44.50
C ASN A 62 -7.69 27.91 -43.45
N LEU A 63 -6.90 27.46 -42.46
CA LEU A 63 -7.42 26.68 -41.33
C LEU A 63 -8.35 27.52 -40.46
N GLU A 64 -8.02 28.79 -40.20
CA GLU A 64 -8.89 29.73 -39.49
C GLU A 64 -10.23 29.92 -40.23
N ILE A 65 -10.17 30.11 -41.55
CA ILE A 65 -11.39 30.22 -42.37
C ILE A 65 -12.20 28.92 -42.34
N LEU A 66 -11.56 27.75 -42.48
CA LEU A 66 -12.26 26.46 -42.41
C LEU A 66 -12.90 26.23 -41.04
N ALA A 67 -12.22 26.63 -39.97
CA ALA A 67 -12.73 26.59 -38.60
C ALA A 67 -14.03 27.41 -38.48
N GLU A 68 -14.05 28.62 -39.02
CA GLU A 68 -15.27 29.44 -39.04
C GLU A 68 -16.38 28.86 -39.93
N ILE A 69 -16.06 28.45 -41.17
CA ILE A 69 -17.02 27.89 -42.14
C ILE A 69 -17.76 26.68 -41.57
N TYR A 70 -17.04 25.81 -40.84
CA TYR A 70 -17.59 24.59 -40.27
C TYR A 70 -18.05 24.73 -38.82
N ASN A 71 -17.84 25.90 -38.21
CA ASN A 71 -18.06 26.13 -36.78
C ASN A 71 -17.36 25.05 -35.93
N LYS A 72 -16.05 24.91 -36.18
CA LYS A 72 -15.14 23.96 -35.56
C LYS A 72 -13.91 24.68 -35.05
N SER A 73 -13.28 24.17 -33.99
CA SER A 73 -11.95 24.67 -33.62
C SER A 73 -10.90 24.19 -34.63
N ILE A 74 -9.77 24.89 -34.67
CA ILE A 74 -8.61 24.45 -35.47
C ILE A 74 -8.15 23.07 -34.98
N ASP A 75 -8.15 22.82 -33.66
CA ASP A 75 -7.79 21.52 -33.09
C ASP A 75 -8.72 20.40 -33.58
N GLU A 76 -10.04 20.61 -33.62
CA GLU A 76 -10.99 19.62 -34.18
C GLU A 76 -10.66 19.25 -35.63
N ILE A 77 -10.23 20.24 -36.43
CA ILE A 77 -9.83 20.03 -37.82
C ILE A 77 -8.51 19.26 -37.89
N LEU A 78 -7.51 19.66 -37.11
CA LEU A 78 -6.16 19.07 -37.12
C LEU A 78 -6.13 17.66 -36.52
N ASP A 79 -6.97 17.40 -35.52
CA ASP A 79 -7.15 16.08 -34.91
C ASP A 79 -8.07 15.17 -35.74
N ALA A 80 -8.77 15.77 -36.71
CA ALA A 80 -9.73 15.09 -37.57
C ALA A 80 -10.83 14.39 -36.76
N GLU A 81 -11.36 15.11 -35.76
CA GLU A 81 -12.35 14.62 -34.80
C GLU A 81 -13.18 15.78 -34.23
N ASP A 82 -14.46 15.51 -33.96
CA ASP A 82 -15.33 16.47 -33.28
C ASP A 82 -14.99 16.52 -31.79
N LYS A 83 -14.99 17.71 -31.17
CA LYS A 83 -14.78 17.83 -29.72
C LYS A 83 -16.00 17.28 -28.98
N ASN A 84 -15.78 16.29 -28.12
CA ASN A 84 -16.85 15.66 -27.37
C ASN A 84 -16.99 16.32 -25.99
N SER A 85 -18.20 16.78 -25.65
CA SER A 85 -18.52 17.20 -24.29
C SER A 85 -18.82 15.97 -23.44
N ILE A 86 -17.77 15.31 -22.95
CA ILE A 86 -17.86 14.14 -22.08
C ILE A 86 -17.79 14.60 -20.62
N ASN A 87 -18.79 14.21 -19.82
CA ASN A 87 -18.69 14.35 -18.38
C ASN A 87 -17.86 13.18 -17.82
N TYR A 88 -16.55 13.38 -17.69
CA TYR A 88 -15.65 12.35 -17.16
C TYR A 88 -15.96 11.97 -15.71
N GLU A 89 -16.65 12.82 -14.93
CA GLU A 89 -17.10 12.43 -13.59
C GLU A 89 -18.13 11.30 -13.60
N ASP A 90 -19.02 11.29 -14.60
CA ASP A 90 -20.00 10.22 -14.78
C ASP A 90 -19.36 8.95 -15.38
N VAL A 91 -18.30 9.10 -16.17
CA VAL A 91 -17.53 7.96 -16.72
C VAL A 91 -16.70 7.28 -15.64
N TYR A 92 -16.10 8.07 -14.74
CA TYR A 92 -15.15 7.60 -13.75
C TYR A 92 -15.70 7.70 -12.33
N LEU A 93 -16.70 6.88 -12.00
CA LEU A 93 -17.49 6.95 -10.76
C LEU A 93 -16.70 7.21 -9.46
N LEU A 94 -15.46 6.74 -9.33
CA LEU A 94 -14.64 6.98 -8.13
C LEU A 94 -14.35 8.46 -7.83
N CYS A 95 -14.40 9.35 -8.82
CA CYS A 95 -14.25 10.79 -8.58
C CYS A 95 -15.57 11.48 -8.18
N ASP A 96 -16.72 10.87 -8.45
CA ASP A 96 -18.01 11.42 -8.01
C ASP A 96 -18.26 11.06 -6.54
N SER A 97 -18.12 12.04 -5.65
CA SER A 97 -18.37 11.87 -4.20
C SER A 97 -19.71 11.22 -3.82
N ASN A 98 -20.72 11.22 -4.70
CA ASN A 98 -22.04 10.67 -4.44
C ASN A 98 -22.31 9.33 -5.15
N TRP A 99 -21.32 8.75 -5.84
CA TRP A 99 -21.54 7.55 -6.66
C TRP A 99 -22.17 6.40 -5.86
N GLY A 100 -21.69 6.16 -4.64
CA GLY A 100 -22.19 5.09 -3.76
C GLY A 100 -23.63 5.29 -3.27
N MET A 101 -24.16 6.51 -3.31
CA MET A 101 -25.56 6.81 -2.99
C MET A 101 -26.51 6.48 -4.15
N ARG A 102 -25.99 6.38 -5.38
CA ARG A 102 -26.78 6.08 -6.59
C ARG A 102 -27.07 4.58 -6.74
N PHE A 103 -26.43 3.70 -5.96
CA PHE A 103 -26.55 2.25 -6.07
C PHE A 103 -27.16 1.62 -4.80
N ASP A 104 -28.30 0.95 -4.98
CA ASP A 104 -29.17 0.50 -3.88
C ASP A 104 -28.78 -0.87 -3.26
N LYS A 105 -27.61 -1.45 -3.61
CA LYS A 105 -27.15 -2.76 -3.12
C LYS A 105 -25.73 -2.73 -2.57
N LYS A 106 -25.63 -2.81 -1.24
CA LYS A 106 -24.35 -2.83 -0.49
C LYS A 106 -23.41 -3.98 -0.88
N ASP A 107 -23.95 -5.10 -1.38
CA ASP A 107 -23.13 -6.29 -1.71
C ASP A 107 -22.39 -6.17 -3.05
N ASN A 108 -22.80 -5.25 -3.96
CA ASN A 108 -22.12 -5.05 -5.25
C ASN A 108 -21.17 -3.84 -5.27
N LEU A 109 -21.19 -2.98 -4.24
CA LEU A 109 -20.36 -1.77 -4.21
C LEU A 109 -18.86 -2.09 -4.24
N TYR A 110 -18.46 -3.18 -3.57
CA TYR A 110 -17.06 -3.62 -3.59
C TYR A 110 -16.63 -4.08 -4.99
N GLN A 111 -17.45 -4.85 -5.69
CA GLN A 111 -17.16 -5.28 -7.06
C GLN A 111 -17.15 -4.09 -8.02
N ILE A 112 -18.18 -3.23 -8.01
CA ILE A 112 -18.27 -2.02 -8.84
C ILE A 112 -17.03 -1.13 -8.63
N ARG A 113 -16.63 -0.91 -7.37
CA ARG A 113 -15.41 -0.13 -7.07
C ARG A 113 -14.18 -0.72 -7.77
N ASN A 114 -13.99 -2.04 -7.68
CA ASN A 114 -12.83 -2.71 -8.27
C ASN A 114 -12.86 -2.73 -9.80
N GLU A 115 -14.03 -2.91 -10.41
CA GLU A 115 -14.23 -2.78 -11.87
C GLU A 115 -13.90 -1.36 -12.34
N GLN A 116 -14.28 -0.34 -11.57
CA GLN A 116 -13.98 1.05 -11.89
C GLN A 116 -12.49 1.37 -11.74
N ILE A 117 -11.82 0.86 -10.71
CA ILE A 117 -10.35 0.99 -10.57
C ILE A 117 -9.67 0.37 -11.80
N LYS A 118 -10.08 -0.83 -12.19
CA LYS A 118 -9.55 -1.53 -13.36
C LYS A 118 -9.74 -0.73 -14.65
N LEU A 119 -10.91 -0.12 -14.85
CA LEU A 119 -11.18 0.74 -16.00
C LEU A 119 -10.24 1.95 -16.02
N ILE A 120 -10.09 2.64 -14.88
CA ILE A 120 -9.23 3.82 -14.74
C ILE A 120 -7.77 3.48 -15.03
N THR A 121 -7.22 2.45 -14.38
CA THR A 121 -5.80 2.09 -14.53
C THR A 121 -5.49 1.62 -15.95
N LYS A 122 -6.37 0.81 -16.53
CA LYS A 122 -6.23 0.35 -17.92
C LYS A 122 -6.28 1.52 -18.90
N ARG A 123 -7.25 2.42 -18.77
CA ARG A 123 -7.39 3.56 -19.70
C ARG A 123 -6.23 4.55 -19.58
N PHE A 124 -5.75 4.81 -18.36
CA PHE A 124 -4.58 5.66 -18.17
C PHE A 124 -3.33 5.05 -18.85
N LYS A 125 -3.09 3.75 -18.65
CA LYS A 125 -2.01 3.02 -19.34
C LYS A 125 -2.14 3.10 -20.86
N GLU A 126 -3.33 2.87 -21.40
CA GLU A 126 -3.59 2.99 -22.85
C GLU A 126 -3.23 4.39 -23.37
N LEU A 127 -3.60 5.46 -22.64
CA LEU A 127 -3.26 6.83 -23.02
C LEU A 127 -1.75 7.09 -22.95
N VAL A 128 -1.04 6.58 -21.93
CA VAL A 128 0.42 6.66 -21.90
C VAL A 128 1.05 5.96 -23.12
N LEU A 129 0.55 4.79 -23.50
CA LEU A 129 1.05 4.06 -24.69
C LEU A 129 0.72 4.79 -26.00
N ILE A 130 -0.47 5.40 -26.11
CA ILE A 130 -0.81 6.27 -27.24
C ILE A 130 0.18 7.44 -27.31
N ARG A 131 0.53 8.03 -26.16
CA ARG A 131 1.45 9.18 -26.09
C ARG A 131 2.86 8.85 -26.55
N ILE A 132 3.31 7.62 -26.32
CA ILE A 132 4.59 7.10 -26.82
C ILE A 132 4.58 7.05 -28.35
N ASP A 133 3.48 6.57 -28.94
CA ASP A 133 3.35 6.41 -30.39
C ASP A 133 3.10 7.73 -31.14
N ARG A 134 2.28 8.61 -30.56
CA ARG A 134 1.89 9.88 -31.17
C ARG A 134 1.43 10.93 -30.15
N ASP A 135 1.26 12.15 -30.61
CA ASP A 135 0.61 13.20 -29.82
C ASP A 135 -0.90 12.91 -29.69
N PHE A 136 -1.46 13.39 -28.57
CA PHE A 136 -2.89 13.27 -28.28
C PHE A 136 -3.73 14.18 -29.17
N THR A 137 -4.96 13.72 -29.44
CA THR A 137 -6.06 14.59 -29.84
C THR A 137 -6.55 15.42 -28.65
N ALA A 138 -7.31 16.48 -28.90
CA ALA A 138 -7.92 17.30 -27.86
C ALA A 138 -8.82 16.49 -26.90
N ASN A 139 -9.58 15.51 -27.42
CA ASN A 139 -10.42 14.65 -26.60
C ASN A 139 -9.59 13.74 -25.67
N GLU A 140 -8.51 13.13 -26.20
CA GLU A 140 -7.59 12.29 -25.41
C GLU A 140 -6.84 13.10 -24.36
N GLU A 141 -6.42 14.31 -24.71
CA GLU A 141 -5.76 15.25 -23.79
C GLU A 141 -6.69 15.65 -22.64
N ASP A 142 -7.95 15.97 -22.94
CA ASP A 142 -8.95 16.33 -21.93
C ASP A 142 -9.20 15.13 -20.96
N GLU A 143 -9.29 13.91 -21.48
CA GLU A 143 -9.44 12.69 -20.67
C GLU A 143 -8.20 12.40 -19.82
N PHE A 144 -7.00 12.47 -20.43
CA PHE A 144 -5.74 12.19 -19.75
C PHE A 144 -5.48 13.16 -18.61
N ARG A 145 -5.76 14.46 -18.83
CA ARG A 145 -5.71 15.48 -17.78
C ARG A 145 -6.69 15.18 -16.65
N PHE A 146 -7.91 14.79 -16.99
CA PHE A 146 -8.91 14.43 -15.99
C PHE A 146 -8.43 13.27 -15.12
N LEU A 147 -7.99 12.17 -15.75
CA LEU A 147 -7.50 10.98 -15.06
C LEU A 147 -6.31 11.30 -14.15
N PHE A 148 -5.33 12.04 -14.67
CA PHE A 148 -4.15 12.42 -13.89
C PHE A 148 -4.54 13.23 -12.65
N ASN A 149 -5.34 14.28 -12.81
CA ASN A 149 -5.69 15.19 -11.72
C ASN A 149 -6.46 14.50 -10.58
N HIS A 150 -7.31 13.52 -10.90
CA HIS A 150 -8.15 12.86 -9.93
C HIS A 150 -7.52 11.60 -9.30
N PHE A 151 -6.70 10.86 -10.05
CA PHE A 151 -6.28 9.52 -9.65
C PHE A 151 -4.77 9.32 -9.52
N TYR A 152 -3.97 10.25 -10.03
CA TYR A 152 -2.52 10.15 -10.00
C TYR A 152 -1.90 11.37 -9.30
N LEU A 153 -0.60 11.27 -9.04
CA LEU A 153 0.22 12.30 -8.42
C LEU A 153 1.49 12.50 -9.24
N LEU A 154 1.95 13.75 -9.30
CA LEU A 154 3.23 14.09 -9.90
C LEU A 154 4.38 13.61 -9.01
N SER A 155 5.25 12.76 -9.56
CA SER A 155 6.43 12.28 -8.85
C SER A 155 7.50 13.37 -8.69
N LYS A 156 8.46 13.14 -7.77
CA LYS A 156 9.67 13.97 -7.70
C LYS A 156 10.53 13.84 -8.96
N TYR A 157 10.56 12.66 -9.57
CA TYR A 157 11.28 12.39 -10.81
C TYR A 157 10.76 13.26 -11.96
N ALA A 158 9.44 13.44 -12.09
CA ALA A 158 8.86 14.33 -13.09
C ALA A 158 9.24 15.79 -12.90
N LYS A 159 9.30 16.28 -11.66
CA LYS A 159 9.74 17.66 -11.38
C LYS A 159 11.18 17.91 -11.82
N ASN A 160 12.05 16.90 -11.74
CA ASN A 160 13.42 17.00 -12.20
C ASN A 160 13.56 16.95 -13.73
N ASN A 161 12.54 16.42 -14.42
CA ASN A 161 12.51 16.28 -15.88
C ASN A 161 11.68 17.37 -16.58
N SER A 162 11.05 18.28 -15.83
CA SER A 162 10.32 19.41 -16.39
C SER A 162 11.10 20.71 -16.21
N LYS A 163 10.97 21.61 -17.20
CA LYS A 163 11.52 22.97 -17.14
C LYS A 163 10.49 24.00 -16.68
N LEU A 164 9.25 23.59 -16.42
CA LEU A 164 8.15 24.48 -16.06
C LEU A 164 8.13 24.77 -14.56
N GLU A 165 8.12 26.06 -14.22
CA GLU A 165 7.92 26.56 -12.86
C GLU A 165 6.49 27.13 -12.70
N ILE A 166 5.48 26.25 -12.75
CA ILE A 166 4.06 26.64 -12.68
C ILE A 166 3.29 25.82 -11.63
N ASN A 167 2.17 26.35 -11.15
CA ASN A 167 1.32 25.68 -10.17
C ASN A 167 0.22 24.82 -10.82
N ASP A 168 0.59 24.02 -11.82
CA ASP A 168 -0.29 23.02 -12.44
C ASP A 168 0.50 21.72 -12.63
N ASN A 169 0.19 20.73 -11.79
CA ASN A 169 0.89 19.44 -11.79
C ASN A 169 0.75 18.69 -13.12
N TYR A 170 -0.39 18.81 -13.81
CA TYR A 170 -0.59 18.13 -15.08
C TYR A 170 0.25 18.76 -16.19
N LEU A 171 0.35 20.08 -16.22
CA LEU A 171 1.20 20.75 -17.22
C LEU A 171 2.69 20.43 -17.00
N ILE A 172 3.14 20.35 -15.75
CA ILE A 172 4.51 19.87 -15.43
C ILE A 172 4.68 18.42 -15.91
N PHE A 173 3.70 17.55 -15.63
CA PHE A 173 3.73 16.16 -16.07
C PHE A 173 3.81 16.03 -17.60
N LYS A 174 3.00 16.80 -18.33
CA LYS A 174 2.97 16.83 -19.80
C LYS A 174 4.29 17.30 -20.41
N ASP A 175 4.89 18.34 -19.83
CA ASP A 175 6.20 18.84 -20.21
C ASP A 175 7.28 17.77 -19.98
N ALA A 176 7.30 17.15 -18.79
CA ALA A 176 8.23 16.08 -18.47
C ALA A 176 8.10 14.86 -19.41
N ILE A 177 6.88 14.46 -19.77
CA ILE A 177 6.65 13.41 -20.78
C ILE A 177 7.32 13.80 -22.11
N SER A 178 7.13 15.04 -22.55
CA SER A 178 7.58 15.50 -23.86
C SER A 178 9.10 15.60 -23.94
N GLU A 179 9.74 16.12 -22.88
CA GLU A 179 11.20 16.15 -22.75
C GLU A 179 11.76 14.72 -22.69
N LEU A 180 11.21 13.87 -21.82
CA LEU A 180 11.71 12.51 -21.63
C LEU A 180 11.59 11.67 -22.91
N LEU A 181 10.46 11.74 -23.63
CA LEU A 181 10.27 11.03 -24.92
C LEU A 181 11.31 11.43 -25.98
N VAL A 182 11.80 12.67 -25.96
CA VAL A 182 12.88 13.11 -26.87
C VAL A 182 14.20 12.45 -26.51
N GLU A 183 14.49 12.30 -25.21
CA GLU A 183 15.70 11.66 -24.69
C GLU A 183 15.70 10.15 -24.97
N ILE A 184 14.57 9.48 -24.73
CA ILE A 184 14.43 8.02 -24.82
C ILE A 184 13.90 7.54 -26.18
N ARG A 185 13.88 8.38 -27.22
CA ARG A 185 13.30 8.07 -28.54
C ARG A 185 13.86 6.82 -29.24
N ASN A 186 15.06 6.37 -28.84
CA ASN A 186 15.73 5.21 -29.43
C ASN A 186 15.44 3.89 -28.66
N MET A 187 14.76 3.99 -27.51
CA MET A 187 14.33 2.83 -26.73
C MET A 187 13.10 2.18 -27.36
N ASN A 188 12.84 0.92 -27.04
CA ASN A 188 11.60 0.25 -27.46
C ASN A 188 10.41 0.69 -26.59
N ASN A 189 9.18 0.38 -27.03
CA ASN A 189 7.97 0.85 -26.33
C ASN A 189 7.87 0.40 -24.87
N ASP A 190 8.36 -0.77 -24.50
CA ASP A 190 8.31 -1.26 -23.10
C ASP A 190 9.29 -0.49 -22.22
N GLU A 191 10.50 -0.23 -22.72
CA GLU A 191 11.50 0.62 -22.07
C GLU A 191 11.00 2.07 -21.94
N GLN A 192 10.37 2.60 -23.00
CA GLN A 192 9.80 3.95 -22.97
C GLN A 192 8.68 4.05 -21.95
N TYR A 193 7.81 3.03 -21.90
CA TYR A 193 6.74 2.96 -20.91
C TYR A 193 7.28 2.87 -19.48
N TRP A 194 8.33 2.08 -19.25
CA TRP A 194 9.00 1.98 -17.94
C TRP A 194 9.50 3.34 -17.44
N GLU A 195 10.16 4.12 -18.30
CA GLU A 195 10.66 5.45 -17.96
C GLU A 195 9.51 6.44 -17.70
N LEU A 196 8.47 6.45 -18.54
CA LEU A 196 7.30 7.31 -18.34
C LEU A 196 6.54 6.97 -17.06
N GLN A 197 6.48 5.70 -16.65
CA GLN A 197 5.88 5.31 -15.36
C GLN A 197 6.59 5.93 -14.16
N LYS A 198 7.84 6.39 -14.26
CA LYS A 198 8.55 7.04 -13.16
C LYS A 198 8.02 8.45 -12.91
N LEU A 199 7.33 9.05 -13.87
CA LEU A 199 6.85 10.42 -13.80
C LEU A 199 5.62 10.59 -12.89
N TYR A 200 4.90 9.52 -12.55
CA TYR A 200 3.68 9.57 -11.75
C TYR A 200 3.61 8.45 -10.72
N SER A 201 2.79 8.66 -9.68
CA SER A 201 2.40 7.63 -8.71
C SER A 201 0.87 7.54 -8.65
N GLU A 202 0.35 6.36 -8.35
CA GLU A 202 -1.08 6.15 -8.11
C GLU A 202 -1.51 6.78 -6.78
N ARG A 203 -2.73 7.31 -6.69
CA ARG A 203 -3.33 7.64 -5.39
C ARG A 203 -3.79 6.36 -4.69
N ASN A 204 -3.83 6.38 -3.36
CA ASN A 204 -4.23 5.26 -2.50
C ASN A 204 -5.53 4.56 -2.92
N MET A 205 -6.48 5.27 -3.54
CA MET A 205 -7.75 4.69 -3.98
C MET A 205 -7.61 3.67 -5.12
N LEU A 206 -6.58 3.81 -5.97
CA LEU A 206 -6.30 2.89 -7.09
C LEU A 206 -5.40 1.73 -6.70
N MET A 207 -4.57 1.93 -5.66
CA MET A 207 -3.54 0.98 -5.27
C MET A 207 -4.13 -0.41 -5.00
N PHE A 208 -3.36 -1.42 -5.40
CA PHE A 208 -3.57 -2.79 -4.91
C PHE A 208 -2.90 -2.90 -3.54
N THR A 209 -3.70 -3.15 -2.51
CA THR A 209 -3.24 -3.09 -1.11
C THR A 209 -2.72 -4.44 -0.61
N PHE A 210 -1.58 -4.42 0.07
CA PHE A 210 -0.98 -5.62 0.62
C PHE A 210 -1.83 -6.22 1.74
N ARG A 211 -2.28 -5.39 2.69
CA ARG A 211 -3.02 -5.93 3.84
C ARG A 211 -4.37 -6.54 3.47
N LEU A 212 -5.16 -5.89 2.62
CA LEU A 212 -6.54 -6.30 2.35
C LEU A 212 -6.70 -7.06 1.03
N ASP A 213 -6.13 -6.56 -0.07
CA ASP A 213 -6.39 -7.14 -1.38
C ASP A 213 -5.59 -8.45 -1.59
N VAL A 214 -4.35 -8.56 -1.09
CA VAL A 214 -3.59 -9.83 -1.14
C VAL A 214 -4.29 -10.93 -0.33
N HIS A 215 -4.76 -10.61 0.87
CA HIS A 215 -5.50 -11.55 1.72
C HIS A 215 -6.74 -12.14 1.01
N LYS A 216 -7.43 -11.31 0.23
CA LYS A 216 -8.66 -11.68 -0.48
C LYS A 216 -8.43 -12.18 -1.90
N LEU A 217 -7.20 -12.14 -2.41
CA LEU A 217 -6.88 -12.39 -3.82
C LEU A 217 -7.35 -13.77 -4.29
N GLN A 218 -7.16 -14.80 -3.48
CA GLN A 218 -7.61 -16.17 -3.81
C GLN A 218 -9.13 -16.30 -3.90
N PHE A 219 -9.88 -15.53 -3.10
CA PHE A 219 -11.33 -15.72 -2.92
C PHE A 219 -12.17 -14.80 -3.80
N VAL A 220 -11.60 -13.68 -4.26
CA VAL A 220 -12.34 -12.62 -4.94
C VAL A 220 -11.95 -12.54 -6.42
N PRO A 221 -12.82 -12.98 -7.36
CA PRO A 221 -12.51 -12.99 -8.79
C PRO A 221 -12.12 -11.62 -9.36
N ILE A 222 -12.79 -10.53 -8.94
CA ILE A 222 -12.45 -9.19 -9.46
C ILE A 222 -11.06 -8.72 -9.01
N LEU A 223 -10.57 -9.15 -7.83
CA LEU A 223 -9.19 -8.88 -7.42
C LEU A 223 -8.19 -9.66 -8.25
N GLN A 224 -8.51 -10.89 -8.64
CA GLN A 224 -7.67 -11.69 -9.54
C GLN A 224 -7.53 -11.02 -10.91
N GLU A 225 -8.62 -10.45 -11.43
CA GLU A 225 -8.60 -9.68 -12.66
C GLU A 225 -7.78 -8.39 -12.52
N ARG A 226 -7.98 -7.62 -11.44
CA ARG A 226 -7.17 -6.42 -11.16
C ARG A 226 -5.69 -6.77 -11.05
N PHE A 227 -5.35 -7.82 -10.31
CA PHE A 227 -3.96 -8.24 -10.11
C PHE A 227 -3.29 -8.67 -11.41
N LYS A 228 -4.03 -9.24 -12.37
CA LYS A 228 -3.49 -9.54 -13.69
C LYS A 228 -3.03 -8.28 -14.43
N ASP A 229 -3.76 -7.18 -14.25
CA ASP A 229 -3.60 -5.93 -15.00
C ASP A 229 -2.60 -4.95 -14.35
N ILE A 230 -2.24 -5.11 -13.06
CA ILE A 230 -1.19 -4.30 -12.44
C ILE A 230 0.20 -4.62 -13.01
N GLU A 231 1.10 -3.66 -12.91
CA GLU A 231 2.46 -3.76 -13.43
C GLU A 231 3.27 -4.82 -12.70
N ASP A 232 4.20 -5.46 -13.42
CA ASP A 232 5.03 -6.52 -12.85
C ASP A 232 5.87 -6.04 -11.65
N TRP A 233 6.31 -4.78 -11.65
CA TRP A 233 7.02 -4.22 -10.50
C TRP A 233 6.10 -4.07 -9.27
N GLN A 234 4.80 -3.78 -9.47
CA GLN A 234 3.82 -3.72 -8.38
C GLN A 234 3.57 -5.12 -7.79
N LYS A 235 3.55 -6.16 -8.64
CA LYS A 235 3.44 -7.56 -8.20
C LYS A 235 4.66 -7.98 -7.39
N ASP A 236 5.86 -7.70 -7.91
CA ASP A 236 7.13 -8.01 -7.25
C ASP A 236 7.25 -7.25 -5.91
N MET A 237 6.79 -6.00 -5.85
CA MET A 237 6.70 -5.21 -4.62
C MET A 237 5.78 -5.88 -3.57
N LEU A 238 4.58 -6.30 -3.96
CA LEU A 238 3.66 -6.99 -3.04
C LEU A 238 4.28 -8.28 -2.48
N LEU A 239 5.04 -9.01 -3.29
CA LEU A 239 5.76 -10.19 -2.82
C LEU A 239 6.92 -9.81 -1.87
N ALA A 240 7.67 -8.75 -2.17
CA ALA A 240 8.77 -8.27 -1.32
C ALA A 240 8.29 -7.83 0.08
N MET A 241 7.05 -7.35 0.21
CA MET A 241 6.49 -6.90 1.50
C MET A 241 6.47 -7.99 2.58
N PHE A 242 6.41 -9.28 2.22
CA PHE A 242 6.50 -10.40 3.16
C PHE A 242 7.82 -10.44 3.96
N GLN A 243 8.86 -9.74 3.48
CA GLN A 243 10.10 -9.59 4.23
C GLN A 243 9.89 -8.87 5.57
N ASN A 244 9.08 -7.80 5.58
CA ASN A 244 8.99 -6.86 6.71
C ASN A 244 7.63 -6.87 7.41
N ILE A 245 6.57 -7.17 6.68
CA ILE A 245 5.20 -7.07 7.16
C ILE A 245 4.39 -8.31 6.80
N GLU A 246 3.29 -8.50 7.49
CA GLU A 246 2.30 -9.55 7.21
C GLU A 246 1.01 -8.91 6.67
N PRO A 247 0.25 -9.59 5.80
CA PRO A 247 -1.06 -9.11 5.39
C PRO A 247 -2.05 -9.11 6.56
N TYR A 248 -3.30 -8.69 6.33
CA TYR A 248 -4.32 -8.73 7.38
C TYR A 248 -4.58 -10.16 7.86
N ASP A 249 -4.93 -10.32 9.15
CA ASP A 249 -5.38 -11.58 9.74
C ASP A 249 -6.72 -11.31 10.46
N GLU A 250 -7.79 -11.95 9.98
CA GLU A 250 -9.13 -11.92 10.58
C GLU A 250 -9.34 -13.06 11.58
N ASN A 251 -8.28 -13.47 12.31
CA ASN A 251 -8.24 -14.65 13.18
C ASN A 251 -9.61 -14.98 13.81
N PRO A 252 -10.31 -16.01 13.27
CA PRO A 252 -11.71 -16.26 13.59
C PRO A 252 -11.91 -16.70 15.04
N SER A 253 -10.86 -17.22 15.70
CA SER A 253 -10.90 -17.57 17.13
C SER A 253 -11.10 -16.36 18.05
N SER A 254 -10.79 -15.14 17.57
CA SER A 254 -10.97 -13.90 18.33
C SER A 254 -12.45 -13.50 18.51
N TYR A 255 -13.36 -14.16 17.77
CA TYR A 255 -14.80 -13.90 17.78
C TYR A 255 -15.62 -15.02 18.44
N GLY A 256 -14.96 -15.98 19.07
CA GLY A 256 -15.59 -17.09 19.80
C GLY A 256 -15.84 -18.35 18.96
N ALA A 257 -16.29 -19.40 19.63
CA ALA A 257 -16.43 -20.75 19.10
C ALA A 257 -17.37 -20.82 17.89
N ASP A 258 -18.53 -20.17 17.96
CA ASP A 258 -19.54 -20.26 16.91
C ASP A 258 -19.07 -19.58 15.62
N PHE A 259 -18.27 -18.51 15.72
CA PHE A 259 -17.68 -17.85 14.56
C PHE A 259 -16.56 -18.72 13.97
N LEU A 260 -15.65 -19.23 14.81
CA LEU A 260 -14.60 -20.15 14.39
C LEU A 260 -15.17 -21.38 13.69
N LYS A 261 -16.20 -22.01 14.26
CA LYS A 261 -16.83 -23.20 13.68
C LYS A 261 -17.46 -22.90 12.32
N ARG A 262 -18.22 -21.80 12.19
CA ARG A 262 -18.77 -21.38 10.88
C ARG A 262 -17.68 -21.07 9.87
N TYR A 263 -16.57 -20.48 10.30
CA TYR A 263 -15.43 -20.25 9.43
C TYR A 263 -14.86 -21.58 8.91
N GLU A 264 -14.60 -22.53 9.81
CA GLU A 264 -14.01 -23.81 9.47
C GLU A 264 -14.93 -24.69 8.60
N GLU A 265 -16.24 -24.62 8.81
CA GLU A 265 -17.24 -25.29 7.96
C GLU A 265 -17.21 -24.79 6.51
N ASN A 266 -16.84 -23.51 6.28
CA ASN A 266 -16.81 -22.90 4.96
C ASN A 266 -15.41 -22.90 4.30
N ASN A 267 -14.34 -22.85 5.10
CA ASN A 267 -12.97 -22.60 4.61
C ASN A 267 -11.95 -23.67 5.03
N GLY A 268 -12.33 -24.65 5.86
CA GLY A 268 -11.40 -25.60 6.47
C GLY A 268 -10.75 -25.06 7.76
N GLU A 269 -9.91 -25.89 8.38
CA GLU A 269 -9.26 -25.55 9.65
C GLU A 269 -8.44 -24.26 9.55
N TYR A 270 -8.60 -23.36 10.53
CA TYR A 270 -7.87 -22.11 10.56
C TYR A 270 -6.39 -22.37 10.89
N ASN A 271 -5.52 -22.04 9.95
CA ASN A 271 -4.08 -22.07 10.13
C ASN A 271 -3.45 -20.83 9.48
N LEU A 272 -2.99 -19.89 10.32
CA LEU A 272 -2.39 -18.64 9.86
C LEU A 272 -1.19 -18.88 8.94
N GLU A 273 -0.37 -19.87 9.25
CA GLU A 273 0.84 -20.16 8.49
C GLU A 273 0.52 -20.65 7.08
N GLU A 274 -0.46 -21.55 6.96
CA GLU A 274 -0.94 -22.04 5.66
C GLU A 274 -1.62 -20.94 4.85
N ILE A 275 -2.37 -20.04 5.51
CA ILE A 275 -2.95 -18.85 4.86
C ILE A 275 -1.83 -17.96 4.27
N ARG A 276 -0.75 -17.70 5.01
CA ARG A 276 0.38 -16.89 4.51
C ARG A 276 1.11 -17.56 3.35
N LYS A 277 1.36 -18.86 3.43
CA LYS A 277 1.95 -19.62 2.32
C LYS A 277 1.08 -19.53 1.07
N LEU A 278 -0.24 -19.64 1.24
CA LEU A 278 -1.19 -19.54 0.14
C LEU A 278 -1.23 -18.14 -0.48
N GLU A 279 -1.18 -17.08 0.33
CA GLU A 279 -1.06 -15.69 -0.16
C GLU A 279 0.22 -15.51 -1.01
N ILE A 280 1.37 -16.03 -0.57
CA ILE A 280 2.62 -16.02 -1.34
C ILE A 280 2.47 -16.81 -2.65
N LYS A 281 1.89 -18.02 -2.60
CA LYS A 281 1.65 -18.85 -3.80
C LYS A 281 0.82 -18.11 -4.84
N GLU A 282 -0.28 -17.49 -4.42
CA GLU A 282 -1.18 -16.79 -5.33
C GLU A 282 -0.50 -15.62 -6.03
N LEU A 283 0.33 -14.85 -5.32
CA LEU A 283 1.14 -13.79 -5.94
C LEU A 283 2.07 -14.37 -7.00
N ILE A 284 2.81 -15.43 -6.67
CA ILE A 284 3.79 -16.04 -7.58
C ILE A 284 3.12 -16.66 -8.82
N ILE A 285 2.07 -17.47 -8.63
CA ILE A 285 1.33 -18.12 -9.72
C ILE A 285 0.77 -17.07 -10.70
N ARG A 286 0.44 -15.88 -10.20
CA ARG A 286 -0.10 -14.77 -10.99
C ARG A 286 0.97 -13.79 -11.49
N GLY A 287 2.24 -14.14 -11.37
CA GLY A 287 3.35 -13.47 -12.04
C GLY A 287 4.20 -12.55 -11.18
N ALA A 288 4.00 -12.52 -9.85
CA ALA A 288 4.98 -11.90 -8.95
C ALA A 288 6.28 -12.71 -8.93
N CYS A 289 7.39 -12.01 -8.79
CA CYS A 289 8.74 -12.57 -8.77
C CYS A 289 9.53 -11.98 -7.61
N ILE A 290 10.38 -12.79 -6.99
CA ILE A 290 11.36 -12.29 -6.02
C ILE A 290 12.30 -11.36 -6.79
N ASN A 291 12.27 -10.08 -6.43
CA ASN A 291 13.13 -9.07 -7.03
C ASN A 291 14.09 -8.52 -5.98
N LYS A 292 15.39 -8.80 -6.15
CA LYS A 292 16.41 -8.42 -5.16
C LYS A 292 16.53 -6.90 -5.00
N CYS A 293 16.19 -6.14 -6.03
CA CYS A 293 16.22 -4.67 -5.99
C CYS A 293 15.12 -4.08 -5.08
N PHE A 294 14.08 -4.86 -4.75
CA PHE A 294 12.95 -4.40 -3.93
C PHE A 294 12.99 -4.93 -2.50
N LEU A 295 13.95 -5.80 -2.18
CA LEU A 295 14.16 -6.24 -0.81
C LEU A 295 14.82 -5.12 -0.01
N SER A 296 14.34 -4.94 1.21
CA SER A 296 14.96 -4.08 2.20
C SER A 296 16.32 -4.60 2.63
N ILE A 297 17.10 -3.71 3.22
CA ILE A 297 18.43 -3.98 3.76
C ILE A 297 18.52 -3.51 5.21
N LYS A 298 19.41 -4.12 6.00
CA LYS A 298 19.81 -3.62 7.32
C LYS A 298 21.10 -2.84 7.16
N LYS A 299 21.09 -1.60 7.65
CA LYS A 299 22.31 -0.80 7.77
C LYS A 299 22.82 -0.85 9.20
N GLY A 300 23.96 -1.50 9.40
CA GLY A 300 24.67 -1.60 10.66
C GLY A 300 25.39 -0.29 10.99
N TYR A 301 25.31 0.14 12.24
CA TYR A 301 26.07 1.27 12.75
C TYR A 301 26.40 1.10 14.23
N ASN A 302 27.54 1.68 14.61
CA ASN A 302 27.97 1.73 15.99
C ASN A 302 27.47 3.03 16.63
N GLU A 303 26.72 2.90 17.71
CA GLU A 303 26.32 4.02 18.55
C GLU A 303 27.18 4.00 19.83
N ASN A 304 27.99 5.05 20.02
CA ASN A 304 28.70 5.27 21.27
C ASN A 304 27.71 5.78 22.32
N LYS A 305 27.53 5.02 23.40
CA LYS A 305 26.71 5.43 24.52
C LYS A 305 27.54 5.59 25.77
N ARG A 306 27.24 6.62 26.55
CA ARG A 306 27.82 6.79 27.88
C ARG A 306 27.27 5.70 28.80
N ILE A 307 28.17 5.02 29.49
CA ILE A 307 27.82 3.96 30.44
C ILE A 307 26.90 4.50 31.54
N ILE A 308 27.13 5.74 31.99
CA ILE A 308 26.35 6.38 33.05
C ILE A 308 24.89 6.58 32.63
N ASP A 309 24.64 7.04 31.40
CA ASP A 309 23.28 7.31 30.93
C ASP A 309 22.46 6.01 30.84
N ARG A 310 23.07 4.93 30.35
CA ARG A 310 22.44 3.60 30.35
C ARG A 310 22.25 3.04 31.75
N LEU A 311 23.21 3.24 32.66
CA LEU A 311 23.07 2.83 34.06
C LEU A 311 21.92 3.56 34.75
N GLU A 312 21.67 4.83 34.42
CA GLU A 312 20.53 5.58 34.93
C GLU A 312 19.20 5.03 34.40
N GLU A 313 19.10 4.72 33.11
CA GLU A 313 17.92 4.04 32.53
C GLU A 313 17.63 2.71 33.24
N LEU A 314 18.66 1.87 33.35
CA LEU A 314 18.56 0.56 33.99
C LEU A 314 18.27 0.67 35.49
N TYR A 315 18.81 1.69 36.16
CA TYR A 315 18.47 1.99 37.55
C TYR A 315 16.98 2.33 37.67
N ASN A 316 16.47 3.25 36.84
CA ASN A 316 15.07 3.63 36.84
C ASN A 316 14.13 2.45 36.58
N GLN A 317 14.53 1.53 35.68
CA GLN A 317 13.76 0.34 35.34
C GLN A 317 13.84 -0.76 36.42
N CYS A 318 15.03 -1.04 36.95
CA CYS A 318 15.28 -2.28 37.70
C CYS A 318 15.49 -2.09 39.21
N LEU A 319 15.99 -0.91 39.64
CA LEU A 319 16.50 -0.71 41.01
C LEU A 319 15.85 0.46 41.75
N LYS A 320 15.28 1.44 41.03
CA LYS A 320 14.64 2.61 41.62
C LYS A 320 13.53 2.17 42.56
N PRO A 321 13.53 2.61 43.83
CA PRO A 321 12.49 2.25 44.78
C PRO A 321 11.10 2.53 44.23
N LEU A 322 10.19 1.58 44.45
CA LEU A 322 8.81 1.69 44.02
C LEU A 322 8.07 2.59 44.99
N GLU A 323 7.33 3.56 44.45
CA GLU A 323 6.40 4.37 45.23
C GLU A 323 5.03 3.69 45.28
N VAL A 324 4.53 3.47 46.49
CA VAL A 324 3.23 2.87 46.78
C VAL A 324 2.43 3.84 47.65
N GLN A 325 1.19 4.10 47.24
CA GLN A 325 0.27 4.95 47.99
C GLN A 325 -0.64 4.09 48.84
N VAL A 326 -0.71 4.38 50.13
CA VAL A 326 -1.55 3.70 51.11
C VAL A 326 -2.46 4.74 51.77
N PRO A 327 -3.76 4.46 51.99
CA PRO A 327 -4.64 5.34 52.75
C PRO A 327 -4.06 5.67 54.13
N ASP A 328 -4.18 6.92 54.55
CA ASP A 328 -3.74 7.36 55.87
C ASP A 328 -4.75 6.87 56.92
N GLU A 329 -4.32 5.98 57.83
CA GLU A 329 -5.16 5.41 58.90
C GLU A 329 -5.81 6.47 59.80
N GLU A 330 -5.26 7.67 59.87
CA GLU A 330 -5.80 8.78 60.68
C GLU A 330 -6.73 9.70 59.89
N ASN A 331 -6.74 9.62 58.54
CA ASN A 331 -7.52 10.51 57.69
C ASN A 331 -7.77 9.87 56.31
N ASP A 332 -8.91 9.18 56.17
CA ASP A 332 -9.31 8.45 54.96
C ASP A 332 -9.29 9.27 53.65
N SER A 333 -9.29 10.61 53.72
CA SER A 333 -9.18 11.48 52.55
C SER A 333 -7.74 11.79 52.11
N LYS A 334 -6.72 11.23 52.78
CA LYS A 334 -5.30 11.43 52.46
C LYS A 334 -4.61 10.09 52.21
N THR A 335 -3.64 10.11 51.31
CA THR A 335 -2.78 8.96 51.01
C THR A 335 -1.35 9.26 51.45
N LYS A 336 -0.69 8.32 52.12
CA LYS A 336 0.75 8.35 52.41
C LYS A 336 1.51 7.60 51.32
N THR A 337 2.59 8.18 50.84
CA THR A 337 3.48 7.54 49.85
C THR A 337 4.66 6.90 50.56
N TYR A 338 4.84 5.60 50.37
CA TYR A 338 5.96 4.82 50.86
C TYR A 338 6.88 4.44 49.72
N LYS A 339 8.19 4.41 50.00
CA LYS A 339 9.21 3.87 49.09
C LYS A 339 9.59 2.48 49.55
N ILE A 340 9.42 1.50 48.67
CA ILE A 340 9.78 0.11 48.93
C ILE A 340 10.82 -0.37 47.91
N ASP A 341 11.55 -1.41 48.26
CA ASP A 341 12.56 -1.99 47.37
C ASP A 341 11.95 -2.50 46.08
N ASN A 342 12.66 -2.29 44.97
CA ASN A 342 12.26 -2.79 43.65
C ASN A 342 12.71 -4.26 43.49
N ASN A 343 12.00 -5.16 44.14
CA ASN A 343 12.17 -6.61 43.98
C ASN A 343 10.95 -7.21 43.26
N SER A 344 11.09 -8.46 42.78
CA SER A 344 10.04 -9.15 42.02
C SER A 344 8.70 -9.21 42.78
N LYS A 345 8.72 -9.48 44.09
CA LYS A 345 7.51 -9.56 44.91
C LYS A 345 6.80 -8.21 45.02
N ASN A 346 7.55 -7.14 45.25
CA ASN A 346 6.99 -5.79 45.39
C ASN A 346 6.46 -5.24 44.06
N ARG A 347 7.12 -5.53 42.93
CA ARG A 347 6.59 -5.21 41.59
C ARG A 347 5.31 -5.98 41.32
N PHE A 348 5.30 -7.28 41.60
CA PHE A 348 4.10 -8.10 41.44
C PHE A 348 2.92 -7.54 42.25
N LEU A 349 3.13 -7.24 43.53
CA LEU A 349 2.10 -6.69 44.40
C LEU A 349 1.53 -5.36 43.89
N LYS A 350 2.41 -4.48 43.43
CA LYS A 350 2.04 -3.14 42.99
C LYS A 350 1.35 -3.15 41.62
N ASP A 351 1.92 -3.88 40.66
CA ASP A 351 1.61 -3.68 39.24
C ASP A 351 0.85 -4.87 38.62
N TYR A 352 0.96 -6.09 39.16
CA TYR A 352 0.47 -7.32 38.49
C TYR A 352 -0.69 -8.01 39.22
N TYR A 353 -0.63 -8.02 40.55
CA TYR A 353 -1.49 -8.84 41.40
C TYR A 353 -2.99 -8.65 41.11
N PHE A 354 -3.47 -7.39 41.07
CA PHE A 354 -4.90 -7.13 40.88
C PHE A 354 -5.40 -7.62 39.52
N SER A 355 -4.64 -7.37 38.44
CA SER A 355 -5.01 -7.84 37.10
C SER A 355 -5.06 -9.36 37.04
N LEU A 356 -4.04 -10.06 37.57
CA LEU A 356 -4.02 -11.52 37.59
C LEU A 356 -5.10 -12.11 38.50
N LYS A 357 -5.30 -11.56 39.70
CA LYS A 357 -6.37 -11.96 40.61
C LYS A 357 -7.74 -11.85 39.97
N MET A 358 -8.03 -10.73 39.30
CA MET A 358 -9.30 -10.57 38.59
C MET A 358 -9.49 -11.66 37.53
N GLN A 359 -8.43 -12.00 36.79
CA GLN A 359 -8.50 -13.03 35.76
C GLN A 359 -8.56 -14.47 36.30
N LEU A 360 -7.99 -14.74 37.48
CA LEU A 360 -7.96 -16.08 38.08
C LEU A 360 -9.16 -16.34 39.01
N ASN A 361 -9.57 -15.34 39.80
CA ASN A 361 -10.54 -15.49 40.88
C ASN A 361 -11.88 -14.75 40.62
N GLY A 362 -11.97 -13.92 39.58
CA GLY A 362 -13.20 -13.21 39.18
C GLY A 362 -13.49 -11.91 39.93
N TYR A 363 -14.47 -11.14 39.44
CA TYR A 363 -14.91 -9.88 40.04
C TYR A 363 -15.74 -10.16 41.30
N GLY A 364 -15.29 -9.68 42.47
CA GLY A 364 -16.06 -9.75 43.72
C GLY A 364 -15.82 -10.97 44.60
N ASN A 365 -14.73 -11.74 44.39
CA ASN A 365 -14.25 -12.65 45.44
C ASN A 365 -13.67 -11.80 46.60
N PRO A 366 -14.33 -11.73 47.78
CA PRO A 366 -13.95 -10.83 48.86
C PRO A 366 -12.73 -11.34 49.64
N ASP A 367 -12.22 -12.53 49.30
CA ASP A 367 -11.09 -13.13 49.99
C ASP A 367 -9.80 -12.44 49.55
N HIS A 368 -9.43 -11.40 50.29
CA HIS A 368 -8.14 -10.71 50.20
C HIS A 368 -7.13 -11.29 51.20
N SER A 369 -7.28 -12.57 51.55
CA SER A 369 -6.36 -13.23 52.46
C SER A 369 -4.92 -13.10 51.97
N TYR A 370 -3.99 -13.00 52.91
CA TYR A 370 -2.57 -12.92 52.61
C TYR A 370 -2.06 -14.17 51.87
N ASP A 371 -2.80 -15.28 51.98
CA ASP A 371 -2.51 -16.55 51.33
C ASP A 371 -2.76 -16.47 49.81
N ASP A 372 -3.84 -15.80 49.35
CA ASP A 372 -4.16 -15.61 47.93
C ASP A 372 -3.05 -14.83 47.18
N ILE A 373 -2.48 -13.81 47.82
CA ILE A 373 -1.35 -13.05 47.29
C ILE A 373 -0.13 -13.95 47.04
N ASN A 374 0.22 -14.77 48.03
CA ASN A 374 1.41 -15.61 47.93
C ASN A 374 1.20 -16.74 46.92
N ASP A 375 -0.01 -17.29 46.83
CA ASP A 375 -0.35 -18.35 45.88
C ASP A 375 -0.26 -17.87 44.43
N ILE A 376 -0.86 -16.71 44.12
CA ILE A 376 -0.78 -16.15 42.76
C ILE A 376 0.65 -15.72 42.43
N TYR A 377 1.39 -15.13 43.38
CA TYR A 377 2.79 -14.79 43.17
C TYR A 377 3.63 -16.03 42.85
N ASN A 378 3.51 -17.08 43.66
CA ASN A 378 4.22 -18.34 43.48
C ASN A 378 3.84 -19.01 42.15
N TRP A 379 2.57 -18.98 41.76
CA TRP A 379 2.14 -19.44 40.45
C TRP A 379 2.82 -18.64 39.32
N PHE A 380 2.77 -17.31 39.39
CA PHE A 380 3.33 -16.44 38.35
C PHE A 380 4.84 -16.63 38.16
N ILE A 381 5.62 -16.72 39.24
CA ILE A 381 7.09 -16.84 39.12
C ILE A 381 7.55 -18.23 38.66
N ASN A 382 6.78 -19.28 38.94
CA ASN A 382 7.19 -20.67 38.67
C ASN A 382 6.66 -21.24 37.36
N ASN A 383 5.81 -20.52 36.64
CA ASN A 383 5.23 -20.98 35.38
C ASN A 383 5.57 -19.99 34.27
N ASP A 384 6.07 -20.46 33.13
CA ASP A 384 6.32 -19.60 31.96
C ASP A 384 5.18 -19.66 30.93
N GLU A 385 4.25 -20.59 31.12
CA GLU A 385 3.03 -20.75 30.34
C GLU A 385 1.83 -21.00 31.27
N ILE A 386 0.63 -20.71 30.79
CA ILE A 386 -0.60 -20.99 31.53
C ILE A 386 -0.99 -22.45 31.29
N SER A 387 -1.16 -23.23 32.36
CA SER A 387 -1.54 -24.63 32.23
C SER A 387 -3.02 -24.82 31.86
N ASP A 388 -3.34 -25.96 31.24
CA ASP A 388 -4.71 -26.33 30.90
C ASP A 388 -5.65 -26.34 32.10
N ASP A 389 -5.17 -26.75 33.28
CA ASP A 389 -5.96 -26.73 34.51
C ASP A 389 -6.40 -25.32 34.91
N ILE A 390 -5.56 -24.31 34.69
CA ILE A 390 -5.90 -22.92 34.96
C ILE A 390 -6.92 -22.43 33.94
N TYR A 391 -6.74 -22.74 32.65
CA TYR A 391 -7.73 -22.40 31.62
C TYR A 391 -9.09 -23.03 31.91
N LEU A 392 -9.14 -24.29 32.37
CA LEU A 392 -10.38 -24.97 32.73
C LEU A 392 -11.09 -24.31 33.92
N LYS A 393 -10.34 -23.89 34.96
CA LYS A 393 -10.91 -23.15 36.11
C LYS A 393 -11.52 -21.82 35.68
N ILE A 394 -10.82 -21.07 34.81
CA ILE A 394 -11.33 -19.81 34.27
C ILE A 394 -12.57 -20.06 33.42
N ALA A 395 -12.56 -21.10 32.57
CA ALA A 395 -13.69 -21.49 31.74
C ALA A 395 -14.94 -21.84 32.55
N GLU A 396 -14.79 -22.63 33.63
CA GLU A 396 -15.90 -22.95 34.55
C GLU A 396 -16.53 -21.68 35.13
N ARG A 397 -15.69 -20.75 35.60
CA ARG A 397 -16.14 -19.46 36.16
C ARG A 397 -16.86 -18.60 35.13
N GLU A 398 -16.29 -18.47 33.93
CA GLU A 398 -16.85 -17.67 32.83
C GLU A 398 -18.04 -18.36 32.14
N LYS A 399 -18.44 -19.54 32.62
CA LYS A 399 -19.52 -20.38 32.10
C LYS A 399 -19.32 -20.74 30.63
N VAL A 400 -18.08 -21.05 30.27
CA VAL A 400 -17.69 -21.55 28.95
C VAL A 400 -17.93 -23.06 28.90
N ASP A 401 -18.54 -23.54 27.81
CA ASP A 401 -18.82 -24.97 27.59
C ASP A 401 -17.55 -25.71 27.16
N THR A 402 -16.88 -26.35 28.12
CA THR A 402 -15.63 -27.10 27.90
C THR A 402 -15.84 -28.53 27.36
N ASN A 403 -17.09 -28.96 27.14
CA ASN A 403 -17.38 -30.28 26.56
C ASN A 403 -17.12 -30.34 25.04
N ARG A 404 -16.80 -29.20 24.43
CA ARG A 404 -16.42 -29.06 23.02
C ARG A 404 -14.94 -29.35 22.83
N GLU A 405 -14.48 -29.46 21.58
CA GLU A 405 -13.05 -29.55 21.30
C GLU A 405 -12.29 -28.33 21.85
N LYS A 406 -11.04 -28.55 22.27
CA LYS A 406 -10.20 -27.55 22.95
C LYS A 406 -10.14 -26.21 22.24
N LYS A 407 -9.95 -26.23 20.92
CA LYS A 407 -9.86 -25.01 20.11
C LYS A 407 -11.12 -24.13 20.19
N TYR A 408 -12.31 -24.73 20.27
CA TYR A 408 -13.56 -23.98 20.31
C TYR A 408 -13.80 -23.35 21.67
N TRP A 409 -13.69 -24.09 22.77
CA TRP A 409 -13.91 -23.50 24.08
C TRP A 409 -12.80 -22.52 24.47
N MET A 410 -11.56 -22.71 23.98
CA MET A 410 -10.50 -21.71 24.12
C MET A 410 -10.81 -20.42 23.36
N ALA A 411 -11.46 -20.48 22.19
CA ALA A 411 -11.91 -19.28 21.47
C ALA A 411 -12.95 -18.50 22.30
N ASP A 412 -13.93 -19.17 22.88
CA ASP A 412 -14.90 -18.54 23.79
C ASP A 412 -14.24 -17.97 25.05
N LEU A 413 -13.24 -18.67 25.58
CA LEU A 413 -12.49 -18.23 26.76
C LEU A 413 -11.71 -16.94 26.48
N LYS A 414 -11.04 -16.84 25.33
CA LYS A 414 -10.26 -15.65 24.93
C LYS A 414 -11.13 -14.40 24.73
N VAL A 415 -12.40 -14.57 24.38
CA VAL A 415 -13.36 -13.45 24.31
C VAL A 415 -13.75 -12.96 25.70
N ARG A 416 -13.73 -13.84 26.71
CA ARG A 416 -14.22 -13.56 28.08
C ARG A 416 -13.12 -13.25 29.08
N SER A 417 -11.88 -13.65 28.80
CA SER A 417 -10.74 -13.47 29.68
C SER A 417 -9.55 -12.85 28.94
N GLN A 418 -8.84 -11.96 29.64
CA GLN A 418 -7.58 -11.38 29.19
C GLN A 418 -6.38 -12.00 29.91
N ILE A 419 -6.52 -13.22 30.45
CA ILE A 419 -5.45 -13.88 31.20
C ILE A 419 -4.16 -13.98 30.38
N ASP A 420 -4.25 -14.36 29.11
CA ASP A 420 -3.09 -14.45 28.20
C ASP A 420 -2.39 -13.09 28.09
N HIS A 421 -3.16 -12.03 27.82
CA HIS A 421 -2.62 -10.68 27.67
C HIS A 421 -1.84 -10.25 28.91
N TRP A 422 -2.46 -10.32 30.08
CA TRP A 422 -1.83 -9.88 31.32
C TRP A 422 -0.63 -10.74 31.72
N PHE A 423 -0.77 -12.07 31.66
CA PHE A 423 0.30 -12.98 32.04
C PHE A 423 1.55 -12.79 31.19
N TYR A 424 1.41 -12.80 29.86
CA TYR A 424 2.55 -12.68 28.95
C TYR A 424 3.14 -11.25 28.94
N GLU A 425 2.31 -10.21 29.10
CA GLU A 425 2.83 -8.84 29.25
C GLU A 425 3.71 -8.71 30.50
N PHE A 426 3.26 -9.27 31.63
CA PHE A 426 4.00 -9.20 32.89
C PHE A 426 5.26 -10.06 32.87
N LYS A 427 5.22 -11.24 32.23
CA LYS A 427 6.40 -12.07 31.99
C LYS A 427 7.47 -11.34 31.18
N GLU A 428 7.05 -10.66 30.12
CA GLU A 428 7.95 -9.87 29.29
C GLU A 428 8.57 -8.69 30.06
N LYS A 429 7.81 -8.03 30.95
CA LYS A 429 8.34 -6.99 31.85
C LYS A 429 9.39 -7.55 32.81
N GLU A 430 9.13 -8.67 33.46
CA GLU A 430 10.10 -9.30 34.38
C GLU A 430 11.34 -9.79 33.64
N ARG A 431 11.19 -10.36 32.44
CA ARG A 431 12.32 -10.77 31.58
C ARG A 431 13.24 -9.58 31.26
N LYS A 432 12.66 -8.44 30.86
CA LYS A 432 13.43 -7.20 30.60
C LYS A 432 14.17 -6.69 31.84
N ILE A 433 13.59 -6.84 33.03
CA ILE A 433 14.24 -6.45 34.29
C ILE A 433 15.39 -7.41 34.63
N GLU A 434 15.20 -8.72 34.46
CA GLU A 434 16.26 -9.71 34.69
C GLU A 434 17.46 -9.47 33.76
N GLU A 435 17.20 -9.23 32.48
CA GLU A 435 18.22 -8.86 31.49
C GLU A 435 18.91 -7.54 31.87
N GLY A 436 18.16 -6.54 32.29
CA GLY A 436 18.69 -5.26 32.75
C GLY A 436 19.59 -5.39 33.98
N LEU A 437 19.26 -6.25 34.94
CA LEU A 437 20.10 -6.51 36.12
C LEU A 437 21.43 -7.20 35.76
N LYS A 438 21.41 -8.12 34.78
CA LYS A 438 22.63 -8.72 34.21
C LYS A 438 23.48 -7.65 33.51
N GLU A 439 22.86 -6.76 32.74
CA GLU A 439 23.51 -5.65 32.04
C GLU A 439 24.17 -4.65 33.00
N ILE A 440 23.48 -4.25 34.09
CA ILE A 440 24.03 -3.35 35.12
C ILE A 440 25.36 -3.87 35.64
N SER A 441 25.43 -5.18 35.92
CA SER A 441 26.63 -5.81 36.49
C SER A 441 27.81 -5.77 35.50
N LYS A 442 27.55 -5.90 34.19
CA LYS A 442 28.56 -5.76 33.13
C LYS A 442 29.03 -4.30 33.00
N LEU A 443 28.10 -3.35 32.94
CA LEU A 443 28.41 -1.93 32.78
C LEU A 443 29.15 -1.35 34.00
N LYS A 444 28.84 -1.79 35.21
CA LYS A 444 29.59 -1.40 36.43
C LYS A 444 31.05 -1.84 36.35
N LYS A 445 31.32 -3.09 35.93
CA LYS A 445 32.69 -3.59 35.76
C LYS A 445 33.48 -2.78 34.73
N MET A 446 32.84 -2.38 33.62
CA MET A 446 33.46 -1.52 32.62
C MET A 446 33.79 -0.13 33.21
N LEU A 447 32.88 0.44 34.01
CA LEU A 447 33.14 1.72 34.69
C LEU A 447 34.31 1.61 35.68
N GLU A 448 34.39 0.51 36.43
CA GLU A 448 35.47 0.21 37.38
C GLU A 448 36.82 -0.01 36.69
N SER A 449 36.84 -0.54 35.47
CA SER A 449 38.06 -0.65 34.64
C SER A 449 38.48 0.67 33.99
N GLY A 450 37.69 1.74 34.14
CA GLY A 450 37.99 3.08 33.63
C GLY A 450 37.29 3.44 32.32
N ASP A 451 36.47 2.54 31.77
CA ASP A 451 35.68 2.82 30.58
C ASP A 451 34.53 3.79 30.91
N LYS A 452 34.24 4.72 30.00
CA LYS A 452 33.15 5.69 30.17
C LYS A 452 32.03 5.49 29.14
N GLU A 453 32.33 4.76 28.08
CA GLU A 453 31.48 4.55 26.94
C GLU A 453 31.48 3.08 26.57
N TYR A 454 30.39 2.64 25.95
CA TYR A 454 30.28 1.32 25.34
C TYR A 454 29.65 1.48 23.96
N ILE A 455 30.03 0.61 23.05
CA ILE A 455 29.51 0.57 21.69
C ILE A 455 28.32 -0.38 21.67
N ILE A 456 27.17 0.11 21.22
CA ILE A 456 26.08 -0.76 20.78
C ILE A 456 26.12 -0.81 19.27
N HIS A 457 26.14 -2.02 18.75
CA HIS A 457 25.89 -2.26 17.34
C HIS A 457 24.39 -2.31 17.08
N LYS A 458 23.89 -1.42 16.22
CA LYS A 458 22.47 -1.30 15.86
C LYS A 458 22.27 -1.49 14.37
N TYR A 459 21.05 -1.88 14.01
CA TYR A 459 20.61 -2.00 12.63
C TYR A 459 19.39 -1.15 12.39
N ASP A 460 19.46 -0.27 11.39
CA ASP A 460 18.28 0.39 10.84
C ASP A 460 17.81 -0.37 9.60
N ILE A 461 16.49 -0.60 9.49
CA ILE A 461 15.90 -1.17 8.29
C ILE A 461 15.72 -0.05 7.27
N ILE A 462 16.43 -0.16 6.15
CA ILE A 462 16.21 0.68 4.98
C ILE A 462 15.28 -0.09 4.05
N GLY A 463 14.11 0.48 3.81
CA GLY A 463 13.09 -0.10 2.95
C GLY A 463 11.69 -0.18 3.55
N GLY A 464 11.50 0.35 4.77
CA GLY A 464 10.18 0.52 5.38
C GLY A 464 9.74 -0.65 6.26
N ASN A 465 8.86 -0.37 7.21
CA ASN A 465 8.28 -1.33 8.16
C ASN A 465 6.74 -1.35 8.11
N ASP A 466 6.15 -0.63 7.15
CA ASP A 466 4.73 -0.58 6.88
C ASP A 466 4.50 -0.47 5.36
N GLU A 467 3.26 -0.68 4.92
CA GLU A 467 2.92 -0.74 3.50
C GLU A 467 3.24 0.57 2.75
N ALA A 468 3.06 1.72 3.38
CA ALA A 468 3.33 3.01 2.75
C ALA A 468 4.83 3.26 2.63
N SER A 469 5.59 3.05 3.72
CA SER A 469 7.05 3.25 3.69
C SER A 469 7.79 2.30 2.74
N ILE A 470 7.32 1.04 2.60
CA ILE A 470 7.88 0.09 1.63
C ILE A 470 7.59 0.53 0.19
N ARG A 471 6.37 0.99 -0.09
CA ARG A 471 5.98 1.48 -1.41
C ARG A 471 6.79 2.69 -1.81
N ASP A 472 6.91 3.69 -0.93
CA ASP A 472 7.70 4.90 -1.18
C ASP A 472 9.17 4.55 -1.49
N TYR A 473 9.74 3.58 -0.75
CA TYR A 473 11.08 3.10 -0.99
C TYR A 473 11.25 2.43 -2.35
N ILE A 474 10.31 1.56 -2.75
CA ILE A 474 10.36 0.86 -4.03
C ILE A 474 10.09 1.81 -5.19
N GLU A 475 9.16 2.76 -5.05
CA GLU A 475 8.92 3.80 -6.05
C GLU A 475 10.17 4.67 -6.25
N TYR A 476 10.91 4.98 -5.18
CA TYR A 476 12.22 5.63 -5.28
C TYR A 476 13.24 4.75 -6.01
N TRP A 477 13.43 3.49 -5.60
CA TRP A 477 14.40 2.61 -6.28
C TRP A 477 14.06 2.38 -7.75
N LYS A 478 12.77 2.32 -8.08
CA LYS A 478 12.31 2.24 -9.46
C LYS A 478 12.83 3.42 -10.30
N THR A 479 13.05 4.61 -9.74
CA THR A 479 13.63 5.72 -10.51
C THR A 479 15.10 5.52 -10.85
N GLU A 480 15.82 4.77 -10.01
CA GLU A 480 17.24 4.48 -10.18
C GLU A 480 17.53 3.31 -11.11
N LEU A 481 16.51 2.51 -11.47
CA LEU A 481 16.66 1.32 -12.32
C LEU A 481 16.20 1.59 -13.75
N ASP A 482 16.98 1.14 -14.73
CA ASP A 482 16.47 0.97 -16.09
C ASP A 482 15.61 -0.31 -16.22
N TYR A 483 14.91 -0.46 -17.36
CA TYR A 483 14.02 -1.60 -17.57
C TYR A 483 14.78 -2.94 -17.62
N ALA A 484 16.00 -2.96 -18.17
CA ALA A 484 16.81 -4.17 -18.26
C ALA A 484 17.33 -4.60 -16.88
N GLU A 485 17.73 -3.66 -16.04
CA GLU A 485 18.12 -3.88 -14.65
C GLU A 485 16.94 -4.42 -13.84
N PHE A 486 15.75 -3.83 -13.98
CA PHE A 486 14.53 -4.36 -13.38
C PHE A 486 14.30 -5.83 -13.77
N LEU A 487 14.32 -6.13 -15.07
CA LEU A 487 14.13 -7.50 -15.56
C LEU A 487 15.19 -8.47 -15.06
N LYS A 488 16.45 -8.03 -14.93
CA LYS A 488 17.55 -8.82 -14.38
C LYS A 488 17.39 -9.09 -12.88
N GLY A 489 16.80 -8.15 -12.15
CA GLY A 489 16.50 -8.28 -10.72
C GLY A 489 15.46 -9.37 -10.41
N ARG A 490 14.57 -9.68 -11.36
CA ARG A 490 13.51 -10.70 -11.25
C ARG A 490 14.10 -12.12 -11.25
N ASP A 491 14.34 -12.67 -10.07
CA ASP A 491 14.92 -14.01 -9.88
C ASP A 491 13.89 -15.13 -10.07
N LYS A 492 13.59 -15.43 -11.34
CA LYS A 492 12.60 -16.47 -11.71
C LYS A 492 12.99 -17.85 -11.20
N LYS A 493 14.29 -18.12 -11.07
CA LYS A 493 14.79 -19.41 -10.56
C LYS A 493 14.48 -19.55 -9.08
N LEU A 494 14.87 -18.56 -8.28
CA LEU A 494 14.61 -18.54 -6.84
C LEU A 494 13.10 -18.54 -6.54
N THR A 495 12.32 -17.80 -7.32
CA THR A 495 10.86 -17.77 -7.21
C THR A 495 10.22 -19.13 -7.49
N SER A 496 10.69 -19.84 -8.52
CA SER A 496 10.20 -21.19 -8.84
C SER A 496 10.61 -22.20 -7.76
N GLU A 497 11.80 -22.05 -7.18
CA GLU A 497 12.24 -22.86 -6.05
C GLU A 497 11.35 -22.66 -4.83
N LEU A 498 11.06 -21.40 -4.46
CA LEU A 498 10.11 -21.08 -3.38
C LEU A 498 8.76 -21.75 -3.64
N LEU A 499 8.17 -21.57 -4.83
CA LEU A 499 6.86 -22.13 -5.14
C LEU A 499 6.79 -23.66 -4.97
N ASN A 500 7.88 -24.37 -5.29
CA ASN A 500 7.94 -25.84 -5.18
C ASN A 500 8.14 -26.34 -3.75
N GLU A 501 8.81 -25.55 -2.90
CA GLU A 501 9.20 -25.98 -1.55
C GLU A 501 8.30 -25.39 -0.44
N ILE A 502 7.49 -24.38 -0.76
CA ILE A 502 6.77 -23.56 0.22
C ILE A 502 5.90 -24.37 1.21
N ASP A 503 5.31 -25.50 0.79
CA ASP A 503 4.49 -26.35 1.66
C ASP A 503 5.32 -27.08 2.72
N ASN A 504 6.61 -27.30 2.45
CA ASN A 504 7.53 -28.03 3.32
C ASN A 504 8.34 -27.12 4.27
N LEU A 505 8.19 -25.80 4.13
CA LEU A 505 8.93 -24.82 4.91
C LEU A 505 8.00 -24.10 5.87
N SER A 506 8.51 -23.72 7.02
CA SER A 506 7.82 -22.76 7.90
C SER A 506 7.91 -21.34 7.34
N MET A 507 7.03 -20.44 7.77
CA MET A 507 7.12 -19.02 7.40
C MET A 507 8.44 -18.38 7.82
N SER A 508 9.03 -18.81 8.94
CA SER A 508 10.35 -18.34 9.37
C SER A 508 11.45 -18.79 8.40
N GLU A 509 11.43 -20.06 7.97
CA GLU A 509 12.39 -20.60 7.00
C GLU A 509 12.23 -19.96 5.62
N ILE A 510 10.99 -19.68 5.20
CA ILE A 510 10.70 -18.96 3.96
C ILE A 510 11.35 -17.56 4.00
N LYS A 511 11.18 -16.82 5.09
CA LYS A 511 11.78 -15.49 5.24
C LYS A 511 13.30 -15.54 5.26
N GLU A 512 13.89 -16.49 5.99
CA GLU A 512 15.34 -16.64 6.09
C GLU A 512 15.98 -17.05 4.75
N LYS A 513 15.33 -17.91 3.98
CA LYS A 513 15.86 -18.46 2.74
C LYS A 513 15.61 -17.56 1.53
N TYR A 514 14.42 -16.99 1.39
CA TYR A 514 13.97 -16.30 0.16
C TYR A 514 13.82 -14.80 0.29
N PHE A 515 13.53 -14.30 1.50
CA PHE A 515 13.37 -12.87 1.78
C PHE A 515 14.48 -12.35 2.69
N LYS A 516 15.67 -12.95 2.60
CA LYS A 516 16.79 -12.60 3.47
C LYS A 516 17.15 -11.12 3.32
N MET A 517 17.15 -10.42 4.45
CA MET A 517 17.58 -9.02 4.49
C MET A 517 19.10 -8.95 4.45
N GLU A 518 19.64 -8.29 3.44
CA GLU A 518 21.08 -8.05 3.33
C GLU A 518 21.55 -7.11 4.44
N VAL A 519 22.72 -7.36 5.02
CA VAL A 519 23.31 -6.53 6.07
C VAL A 519 24.47 -5.77 5.47
N ILE A 520 24.38 -4.43 5.48
CA ILE A 520 25.44 -3.52 5.09
C ILE A 520 26.00 -2.89 6.35
N GLU A 521 27.23 -3.22 6.69
CA GLU A 521 27.95 -2.61 7.80
C GLU A 521 28.50 -1.25 7.37
N ASN A 522 28.33 -0.22 8.19
CA ASN A 522 29.16 0.98 8.04
C ASN A 522 30.59 0.62 8.47
N GLU A 523 31.55 0.81 7.56
CA GLU A 523 32.99 0.75 7.89
C GLU A 523 33.38 1.76 8.98
#